data_AF-A0A2M6YTZ8-F1
#
_entry.id   AF-A0A2M6YTZ8-F1
#
_cell.length_a   1.000
_cell.length_b   1.000
_cell.length_c   1.000
_cell.angle_alpha   90.00
_cell.angle_beta   90.00
_cell.angle_gamma   90.00
#
_symmetry.space_group_name_H-M   'P 1'
#
loop_
_entity.id
_entity.type
_entity.pdbx_description
1 polymer ?
#
loop_
_entity_poly.entity_id
_entity_poly.type
_entity_poly.pdbx_seq_one_letter_code
_entity_poly.pdbx_strand_id
1 'polypeptide(L)' 'MSKIFPKKLKVGDEIRIIAPSRSIKLLSQETKDISNKRFEDLGFKLSFGKHVDKTDEFNSSNIELRVGDW' A
#
# COMPACT_ATOMS: atom_id res chain seq x y z
N MET A 1 -24.82 -11.71 8.95
CA MET A 1 -24.15 -11.38 7.67
C MET A 1 -23.55 -12.63 7.07
N SER A 2 -23.73 -12.87 5.77
CA SER A 2 -23.01 -13.93 5.05
C SER A 2 -21.58 -13.48 4.76
N LYS A 3 -20.61 -14.36 5.00
CA LYS A 3 -19.19 -14.06 4.75
C LYS A 3 -18.89 -14.08 3.25
N ILE A 4 -18.22 -13.04 2.74
CA ILE A 4 -17.74 -12.97 1.36
C ILE A 4 -16.28 -13.39 1.34
N PHE A 5 -15.90 -14.24 0.40
CA PHE A 5 -14.50 -14.63 0.17
C PHE A 5 -14.00 -14.02 -1.15
N PRO A 6 -12.92 -13.22 -1.14
CA PRO A 6 -12.38 -12.63 -2.36
C PRO A 6 -11.72 -13.71 -3.24
N LYS A 7 -11.57 -13.38 -4.53
CA LYS A 7 -10.80 -14.22 -5.47
C LYS A 7 -9.35 -14.31 -4.99
N LYS A 8 -8.72 -15.47 -5.25
CA LYS A 8 -7.30 -15.66 -4.97
C LYS A 8 -6.45 -14.89 -5.99
N LEU A 9 -5.32 -14.37 -5.53
CA LEU A 9 -4.33 -13.69 -6.36
C LEU A 9 -3.69 -14.67 -7.36
N LYS A 10 -3.32 -14.14 -8.52
CA LYS A 10 -2.61 -14.81 -9.59
C LYS A 10 -1.46 -13.94 -10.09
N VAL A 11 -0.46 -14.58 -10.70
CA VAL A 11 0.63 -13.89 -11.39
C VAL A 11 0.04 -12.91 -12.41
N GLY A 12 0.53 -11.67 -12.39
CA GLY A 12 0.08 -10.55 -13.22
C GLY A 12 -0.97 -9.65 -12.56
N ASP A 13 -1.56 -10.05 -11.42
CA ASP A 13 -2.51 -9.22 -10.69
C ASP A 13 -1.85 -7.95 -10.12
N GLU A 14 -2.65 -6.91 -9.96
CA GLU A 14 -2.25 -5.66 -9.32
C GLU A 14 -2.54 -5.69 -7.81
N ILE A 15 -1.58 -5.22 -7.01
CA ILE A 15 -1.71 -5.01 -5.57
C ILE A 15 -1.59 -3.51 -5.29
N ARG A 16 -2.66 -2.91 -4.79
CA ARG A 16 -2.67 -1.52 -4.33
C ARG A 16 -2.13 -1.43 -2.90
N ILE A 17 -1.09 -0.62 -2.73
CA ILE A 17 -0.50 -0.28 -1.43
C ILE A 17 -1.12 1.03 -0.93
N ILE A 18 -1.64 1.02 0.29
CA ILE A 18 -2.20 2.19 0.99
C ILE A 18 -1.58 2.36 2.38
N ALA A 19 -1.68 3.56 2.96
CA ALA A 19 -1.10 3.90 4.27
C ALA A 19 -2.17 4.33 5.30
N PRO A 20 -3.08 3.43 5.72
CA PRO A 20 -4.24 3.79 6.56
C PRO A 20 -3.88 4.09 8.03
N SER A 21 -2.62 3.88 8.44
CA SER A 21 -2.16 4.05 9.81
C SER A 21 -0.94 4.98 9.91
N ARG A 22 0.19 4.61 9.30
CA ARG A 22 1.40 5.46 9.27
C ARG A 22 1.88 5.65 7.84
N SER A 23 2.47 6.81 7.60
CA SER A 23 3.01 7.18 6.30
C SER A 23 4.09 6.21 5.82
N ILE A 24 4.10 5.90 4.52
CA ILE A 24 5.19 5.15 3.90
C ILE A 24 6.52 5.90 3.96
N LYS A 25 6.48 7.21 4.25
CA LYS A 25 7.66 8.06 4.40
C LYS A 25 8.58 7.62 5.54
N LEU A 26 8.06 6.84 6.51
CA LEU A 26 8.86 6.25 7.59
C LEU A 26 9.82 5.16 7.09
N LEU A 27 9.53 4.54 5.96
CA LEU A 27 10.36 3.49 5.40
C LEU A 27 11.55 4.09 4.67
N SER A 28 12.74 3.52 4.88
CA SER A 28 13.94 3.86 4.10
C SER A 28 13.72 3.53 2.62
N GLN A 29 14.49 4.19 1.74
CA GLN A 29 14.44 3.90 0.31
C GLN A 29 14.82 2.43 0.04
N GLU A 30 15.86 1.93 0.70
CA GLU A 30 16.27 0.52 0.63
C GLU A 30 15.13 -0.45 0.96
N THR A 31 14.34 -0.16 2.01
CA THR A 31 13.20 -1.00 2.38
C THR A 31 12.13 -1.02 1.28
N LYS A 32 11.88 0.14 0.66
CA LYS A 32 10.92 0.27 -0.45
C LYS A 32 11.40 -0.51 -1.68
N ASP A 33 12.68 -0.39 -2.02
CA ASP A 33 13.28 -1.06 -3.18
C ASP A 33 13.25 -2.58 -3.02
N ILE A 34 13.64 -3.10 -1.84
CA ILE A 34 13.57 -4.53 -1.53
C ILE A 34 12.12 -5.04 -1.60
N SER A 35 11.18 -4.27 -1.07
CA SER A 35 9.76 -4.65 -1.08
C SER A 35 9.21 -4.69 -2.50
N ASN A 36 9.44 -3.63 -3.28
CA ASN A 36 9.04 -3.56 -4.69
C ASN A 36 9.59 -4.74 -5.48
N LYS A 37 10.88 -5.03 -5.31
CA LYS A 37 11.53 -6.13 -6.03
C LYS A 37 10.93 -7.50 -5.69
N ARG A 38 10.66 -7.76 -4.41
CA ARG A 38 10.06 -9.02 -3.98
C ARG A 38 8.66 -9.25 -4.55
N PHE A 39 7.81 -8.21 -4.59
CA PHE A 39 6.48 -8.35 -5.19
C PHE A 39 6.54 -8.47 -6.72
N GLU A 40 7.47 -7.77 -7.37
CA GLU A 40 7.74 -7.94 -8.80
C GLU A 40 8.22 -9.37 -9.13
N ASP A 41 9.14 -9.93 -8.33
CA ASP A 41 9.67 -11.28 -8.53
C ASP A 41 8.60 -12.38 -8.32
N LEU A 42 7.60 -12.10 -7.48
CA LEU A 42 6.39 -12.94 -7.34
C LEU A 42 5.40 -12.76 -8.52
N GLY A 43 5.68 -11.83 -9.43
CA GLY A 43 4.90 -11.55 -10.63
C GLY A 43 3.72 -10.60 -10.41
N PHE A 44 3.74 -9.78 -9.35
CA PHE A 44 2.69 -8.81 -9.07
C PHE A 44 3.06 -7.40 -9.55
N LYS A 45 2.04 -6.64 -9.97
CA LYS A 45 2.18 -5.22 -10.25
C LYS A 45 1.81 -4.43 -9.01
N LEU A 46 2.70 -3.57 -8.53
CA LEU A 46 2.37 -2.67 -7.43
C LEU A 46 1.83 -1.35 -7.95
N SER A 47 0.79 -0.83 -7.30
CA SER A 47 0.38 0.56 -7.39
C SER A 47 0.27 1.16 -6.00
N PHE A 48 0.37 2.48 -5.90
CA PHE A 48 0.38 3.19 -4.63
C PHE A 48 -0.79 4.17 -4.57
N GLY A 49 -1.43 4.25 -3.41
CA GLY A 49 -2.40 5.30 -3.12
C GLY A 49 -1.78 6.68 -3.32
N LYS A 50 -2.62 7.66 -3.63
CA LYS A 50 -2.16 9.02 -3.97
C LYS A 50 -1.52 9.72 -2.76
N HIS A 51 -1.88 9.34 -1.55
CA HIS A 51 -1.49 10.03 -0.33
C HIS A 51 -0.63 9.21 0.62
N VAL A 52 -0.07 8.09 0.16
CA VAL A 52 0.74 7.18 1.01
C VAL A 52 1.97 7.82 1.63
N ASP A 53 2.49 8.89 1.03
CA ASP A 53 3.67 9.64 1.46
C ASP A 53 3.37 10.87 2.32
N LYS A 54 2.08 11.20 2.50
CA LYS A 54 1.67 12.30 3.37
C LYS A 54 1.96 11.95 4.81
N THR A 55 2.47 12.95 5.55
CA THR A 55 2.83 12.80 6.96
C THR A 55 2.37 14.01 7.75
N ASP A 56 1.86 13.78 8.96
CA ASP A 56 1.56 14.77 10.00
C ASP A 56 2.49 14.56 11.21
N GLU A 57 2.23 15.29 12.31
CA GLU A 57 3.00 15.22 13.56
C GLU A 57 2.94 13.84 14.25
N PHE A 58 1.97 13.00 13.88
CA PHE A 58 1.81 11.64 14.40
C PHE A 58 2.37 10.58 13.45
N ASN A 59 3.18 10.99 12.45
CA ASN A 59 3.71 10.10 11.41
C ASN A 59 2.61 9.41 10.59
N SER A 60 1.44 10.03 10.51
CA SER A 60 0.25 9.52 9.81
C SER A 60 -0.22 10.53 8.76
N SER A 61 -1.43 10.39 8.25
CA SER A 61 -2.09 11.41 7.45
C SER A 61 -3.51 11.64 7.97
N ASN A 62 -4.09 12.80 7.62
CA ASN A 62 -5.45 13.12 8.04
C ASN A 62 -6.47 12.06 7.55
N ILE A 63 -7.66 12.06 8.15
CA ILE A 63 -8.67 11.05 7.86
C ILE A 63 -9.08 11.07 6.38
N GLU A 64 -9.30 12.26 5.81
CA GLU A 64 -9.77 12.42 4.44
C GLU A 64 -8.79 11.86 3.40
N LEU A 65 -7.49 12.10 3.58
CA LEU A 65 -6.45 11.61 2.67
C LEU A 65 -6.32 10.09 2.76
N ARG A 66 -6.44 9.51 3.97
CA ARG A 66 -6.45 8.06 4.14
C ARG A 66 -7.66 7.41 3.51
N VAL A 67 -8.85 7.99 3.68
CA VAL A 67 -10.09 7.51 3.07
C VAL A 67 -10.03 7.64 1.55
N GLY A 68 -9.42 8.69 1.02
CA GLY A 68 -9.28 8.91 -0.42
C GLY A 68 -8.32 7.97 -1.15
N ASP A 69 -7.55 7.15 -0.42
CA ASP A 69 -6.65 6.14 -1.02
C ASP A 69 -7.32 4.75 -1.22
N TRP A 70 -8.51 4.52 -0.64
CA TRP A 70 -9.29 3.28 -0.79
C TRP A 70 -10.02 3.23 -2.13
#